data_AF-A0A9W7AVS3-F1
#
_entry.id   AF-A0A9W7AVS3-F1
#
_cell.length_a   1.000
_cell.length_b   1.000
_cell.length_c   1.000
_cell.angle_alpha   90.00
_cell.angle_beta   90.00
_cell.angle_gamma   90.00
#
_symmetry.space_group_name_H-M   'P 1'
#
loop_
_entity.id
_entity.type
_entity.pdbx_description
1 polymer ?
#
loop_
_entity_poly.entity_id
_entity_poly.type
_entity_poly.pdbx_seq_one_letter_code
_entity_poly.pdbx_strand_id
1 'polypeptide(L)'
;MHKRLGHEFVTDWNKNELYLTRAKEAIESIQDEGVRAKVTGLQNALLNHVQTGEKASADKVFKELKEIAEEQTKRLGKATATVLFNYRFRDNGHRYREIDRIEEIPAVKQMAVRGKIAAERVKVLLAKANWKETKFQKRMMSEIVDPMNQASSIRDLCESYGIDSSPYIYDKFGNTVELIDSLFAFGDGTASNVLVKERFGPPKSYERALAKEEEGIAKSGADKWIGLRDLNRVTFEFEDPLMLTLACNALLKKFKVSGLKNKFENVHTETYDQPPNIHMNLDLGKGWLVEVQLMFASVLTIKKELHKFYDIVRAKEPTTILSPLFDKPKTNEGRVKEELRRTNKALDSVKNAERMNQRLSFINLDGSGGGGGGSGENKRLREEIEEVKKENTRLKAFIREKMVDEARMIDEAREILGEG
;
A
#
# COMPACT_ATOMS: atom_id res chain seq x y z
N MET A 1 21.19 12.15 17.17
CA MET A 1 20.12 11.35 17.82
C MET A 1 20.61 10.05 18.48
N HIS A 2 21.81 9.52 18.18
CA HIS A 2 22.35 8.32 18.86
C HIS A 2 22.90 8.53 20.29
N LYS A 3 23.00 9.77 20.79
CA LYS A 3 23.59 10.08 22.12
C LYS A 3 22.60 10.09 23.30
N ARG A 4 21.32 9.71 23.11
CA ARG A 4 20.29 9.76 24.17
C ARG A 4 19.56 8.45 24.47
N LEU A 5 19.99 7.34 23.89
CA LEU A 5 19.56 6.02 24.36
C LEU A 5 20.65 5.51 25.30
N GLY A 6 20.30 5.37 26.57
CA GLY A 6 21.20 4.93 27.63
C GLY A 6 21.93 3.64 27.27
N HIS A 7 23.10 3.48 27.90
CA HIS A 7 23.99 2.33 27.83
C HIS A 7 23.37 1.04 28.40
N GLU A 8 22.17 0.66 27.96
CA GLU A 8 21.66 -0.69 28.16
C GLU A 8 21.99 -1.51 26.91
N PHE A 9 22.70 -2.61 27.15
CA PHE A 9 23.07 -3.61 26.17
C PHE A 9 21.79 -4.30 25.65
N VAL A 10 21.07 -3.61 24.77
CA VAL A 10 20.01 -4.22 23.98
C VAL A 10 20.72 -5.09 22.95
N THR A 11 20.75 -6.40 23.19
CA THR A 11 21.19 -7.38 22.18
C THR A 11 20.44 -7.12 20.87
N ASP A 12 21.06 -7.39 19.72
CA ASP A 12 20.50 -7.03 18.42
C ASP A 12 19.07 -7.55 18.19
N TRP A 13 18.71 -8.67 18.85
CA TRP A 13 17.34 -9.21 18.89
C TRP A 13 16.31 -8.25 19.50
N ASN A 14 16.59 -7.70 20.68
CA ASN A 14 15.66 -6.79 21.37
C ASN A 14 15.46 -5.47 20.59
N LYS A 15 16.41 -5.06 19.73
CA LYS A 15 16.25 -3.89 18.85
C LYS A 15 15.30 -4.15 17.70
N ASN A 16 15.40 -5.32 17.06
CA ASN A 16 14.53 -5.68 15.93
C ASN A 16 13.06 -5.76 16.36
N GLU A 17 12.79 -6.36 17.52
CA GLU A 17 11.43 -6.42 18.08
C GLU A 17 10.90 -5.02 18.39
N LEU A 18 11.71 -4.15 19.02
CA LEU A 18 11.32 -2.77 19.30
C LEU A 18 10.95 -1.99 18.02
N TYR A 19 11.74 -2.14 16.95
CA TYR A 19 11.44 -1.48 15.67
C TYR A 19 10.18 -2.01 15.02
N LEU A 20 9.96 -3.33 15.08
CA LEU A 20 8.75 -3.93 14.57
C LEU A 20 7.52 -3.42 15.33
N THR A 21 7.57 -3.45 16.66
CA THR A 21 6.46 -3.03 17.51
C THR A 21 6.08 -1.59 17.24
N ARG A 22 7.06 -0.67 17.22
CA ARG A 22 6.81 0.75 16.90
C ARG A 22 6.22 0.95 15.51
N ALA A 23 6.67 0.18 14.54
CA ALA A 23 6.17 0.29 13.18
C ALA A 23 4.75 -0.30 13.04
N LYS A 24 4.42 -1.38 13.78
CA LYS A 24 3.05 -1.90 13.89
C LYS A 24 2.12 -0.89 14.55
N GLU A 25 2.50 -0.33 15.69
CA GLU A 25 1.74 0.74 16.38
C GLU A 25 1.51 1.95 15.47
N ALA A 26 2.53 2.35 14.70
CA ALA A 26 2.41 3.43 13.72
C ALA A 26 1.41 3.11 12.60
N ILE A 27 1.31 1.84 12.17
CA ILE A 27 0.36 1.40 11.14
C ILE A 27 -1.06 1.32 11.71
N GLU A 28 -1.22 0.75 12.91
CA GLU A 28 -2.51 0.63 13.59
C GLU A 28 -3.11 2.00 13.91
N SER A 29 -2.27 2.98 14.24
CA SER A 29 -2.68 4.35 14.51
C SER A 29 -2.91 5.22 13.27
N ILE A 30 -2.74 4.71 12.04
CA ILE A 30 -2.99 5.50 10.81
C ILE A 30 -4.43 6.02 10.80
N GLN A 31 -5.38 5.18 11.18
CA GLN A 31 -6.80 5.50 11.17
C GLN A 31 -7.23 6.01 12.55
N ASP A 32 -7.60 7.29 12.61
CA ASP A 32 -8.15 7.91 13.81
C ASP A 32 -9.65 8.15 13.59
N GLU A 33 -10.48 7.28 14.17
CA GLU A 33 -11.94 7.33 14.00
C GLU A 33 -12.55 8.61 14.58
N GLY A 34 -11.95 9.18 15.63
CA GLY A 34 -12.40 10.45 16.21
C GLY A 34 -12.17 11.61 15.24
N VAL A 35 -10.99 11.65 14.63
CA VAL A 35 -10.66 12.65 13.60
C VAL A 35 -11.52 12.47 12.36
N ARG A 36 -11.74 11.23 11.90
CA ARG A 36 -12.60 10.94 10.74
C ARG A 36 -14.04 11.39 10.97
N ALA A 37 -14.59 11.12 12.15
CA ALA A 37 -15.92 11.57 12.54
C ALA A 37 -15.97 13.11 12.57
N LYS A 38 -14.97 13.77 13.15
CA LYS A 38 -14.87 15.24 13.19
C LYS A 38 -14.83 15.84 11.78
N VAL A 39 -13.97 15.32 10.90
CA VAL A 39 -13.87 15.80 9.51
C VAL A 39 -15.17 15.60 8.76
N THR A 40 -15.82 14.43 8.91
CA THR A 40 -17.12 14.16 8.27
C THR A 40 -18.20 15.13 8.76
N GLY A 41 -18.24 15.41 10.05
CA GLY A 41 -19.16 16.41 10.63
C GLY A 41 -18.93 17.81 10.06
N LEU A 42 -17.66 18.24 9.95
CA LEU A 42 -17.30 19.51 9.35
C LEU A 42 -17.62 19.58 7.85
N GLN A 43 -17.45 18.49 7.09
CA GLN A 43 -17.85 18.45 5.67
C GLN A 43 -19.36 18.59 5.49
N ASN A 44 -20.17 17.98 6.37
CA ASN A 44 -21.62 18.15 6.37
C ASN A 44 -22.01 19.59 6.72
N ALA A 45 -21.38 20.19 7.73
CA ALA A 45 -21.61 21.59 8.08
C ALA A 45 -21.24 22.53 6.91
N LEU A 46 -20.11 22.26 6.26
CA LEU A 46 -19.64 23.01 5.08
C LEU A 46 -20.66 22.94 3.94
N LEU A 47 -21.18 21.74 3.64
CA LEU A 47 -22.22 21.53 2.63
C LEU A 47 -23.46 22.36 2.94
N ASN A 48 -23.95 22.32 4.20
CA ASN A 48 -25.12 23.08 4.61
C ASN A 48 -24.92 24.59 4.44
N HIS A 49 -23.80 25.14 4.91
CA HIS A 49 -23.51 26.58 4.76
C HIS A 49 -23.37 27.01 3.29
N VAL A 50 -22.78 26.16 2.44
CA VAL A 50 -22.72 26.42 0.99
C VAL A 50 -24.11 26.39 0.36
N GLN A 51 -24.98 25.47 0.77
CA GLN A 51 -26.36 25.38 0.29
C GLN A 51 -27.24 26.56 0.71
N THR A 52 -27.08 27.05 1.95
CA THR A 52 -27.85 28.20 2.46
C THR A 52 -27.27 29.56 2.06
N GLY A 53 -26.11 29.59 1.39
CA GLY A 53 -25.44 30.83 0.96
C GLY A 53 -24.69 31.56 2.08
N GLU A 54 -24.44 30.90 3.22
CA GLU A 54 -23.73 31.45 4.37
C GLU A 54 -22.21 31.45 4.19
N LYS A 55 -21.71 32.33 3.31
CA LYS A 55 -20.31 32.37 2.90
C LYS A 55 -19.31 32.46 4.07
N ALA A 56 -19.55 33.34 5.05
CA ALA A 56 -18.64 33.53 6.18
C ALA A 56 -18.52 32.27 7.06
N SER A 57 -19.64 31.58 7.29
CA SER A 57 -19.67 30.32 8.02
C SER A 57 -18.95 29.21 7.25
N ALA A 58 -19.19 29.11 5.93
CA ALA A 58 -18.51 28.16 5.06
C ALA A 58 -16.98 28.37 5.07
N ASP A 59 -16.51 29.61 4.94
CA ASP A 59 -15.09 29.95 4.96
C ASP A 59 -14.44 29.59 6.32
N LYS A 60 -15.16 29.80 7.43
CA LYS A 60 -14.70 29.42 8.77
C LYS A 60 -14.54 27.90 8.90
N VAL A 61 -15.56 27.12 8.50
CA VAL A 61 -15.52 25.65 8.55
C VAL A 61 -14.44 25.09 7.62
N PHE A 62 -14.28 25.69 6.43
CA PHE A 62 -13.24 25.31 5.48
C PHE A 62 -11.83 25.52 6.05
N LYS A 63 -11.60 26.62 6.77
CA LYS A 63 -10.33 26.87 7.45
C LYS A 63 -10.06 25.83 8.54
N GLU A 64 -11.06 25.49 9.37
CA GLU A 64 -10.92 24.45 10.40
C GLU A 64 -10.58 23.08 9.79
N LEU A 65 -11.24 22.72 8.68
CA LEU A 65 -10.92 21.50 7.94
C LEU A 65 -9.46 21.47 7.48
N LYS A 66 -8.94 22.59 6.96
CA LYS A 66 -7.54 22.71 6.55
C LYS A 66 -6.57 22.55 7.72
N GLU A 67 -6.84 23.19 8.85
CA GLU A 67 -6.00 23.10 10.05
C GLU A 67 -5.89 21.64 10.53
N ILE A 68 -7.01 20.91 10.61
CA ILE A 68 -7.02 19.48 10.96
C ILE A 68 -6.25 18.67 9.90
N ALA A 69 -6.48 18.92 8.62
CA ALA A 69 -5.83 18.16 7.54
C ALA A 69 -4.31 18.38 7.50
N GLU A 70 -3.82 19.58 7.80
CA GLU A 70 -2.39 19.88 7.93
C GLU A 70 -1.76 19.15 9.13
N GLU A 71 -2.44 19.12 10.28
CA GLU A 71 -1.99 18.37 11.45
C GLU A 71 -1.91 16.86 11.15
N GLN A 72 -2.95 16.30 10.54
CA GLN A 72 -2.99 14.89 10.17
C GLN A 72 -1.95 14.54 9.11
N THR A 73 -1.70 15.43 8.15
CA THR A 73 -0.62 15.28 7.17
C THR A 73 0.74 15.15 7.86
N LYS A 74 1.03 16.02 8.83
CA LYS A 74 2.27 15.95 9.62
C LYS A 74 2.36 14.67 10.45
N ARG A 75 1.27 14.26 11.11
CA ARG A 75 1.21 13.03 11.90
C ARG A 75 1.50 11.79 11.04
N LEU A 76 0.86 11.68 9.88
CA LEU A 76 1.06 10.57 8.94
C LEU A 76 2.44 10.61 8.30
N GLY A 77 3.02 11.79 8.09
CA GLY A 77 4.43 11.97 7.72
C GLY A 77 5.40 11.40 8.76
N LYS A 78 5.13 11.59 10.06
CA LYS A 78 5.88 10.96 11.15
C LYS A 78 5.70 9.45 11.20
N ALA A 79 4.46 8.95 11.02
CA ALA A 79 4.20 7.52 10.94
C ALA A 79 4.99 6.86 9.79
N THR A 80 5.11 7.55 8.65
CA THR A 80 5.93 7.12 7.52
C THR A 80 7.40 7.00 7.92
N ALA A 81 7.94 7.99 8.64
CA ALA A 81 9.32 7.94 9.14
C ALA A 81 9.54 6.76 10.10
N THR A 82 8.63 6.52 11.04
CA THR A 82 8.70 5.39 11.99
C THR A 82 8.73 4.04 11.26
N VAL A 83 7.86 3.85 10.27
CA VAL A 83 7.82 2.61 9.49
C VAL A 83 9.10 2.40 8.68
N LEU A 84 9.63 3.45 8.05
CA LEU A 84 10.90 3.37 7.32
C LEU A 84 12.10 3.11 8.22
N PHE A 85 12.05 3.58 9.47
CA PHE A 85 13.06 3.26 10.45
C PHE A 85 13.17 1.75 10.67
N ASN A 86 12.03 1.03 10.77
CA ASN A 86 12.04 -0.42 10.82
C ASN A 86 12.69 -1.01 9.57
N TYR A 87 12.32 -0.58 8.36
CA TYR A 87 12.95 -1.10 7.14
C TYR A 87 14.46 -0.91 7.08
N ARG A 88 14.96 0.24 7.53
CA ARG A 88 16.37 0.62 7.43
C ARG A 88 17.28 -0.09 8.41
N PHE A 89 16.82 -0.29 9.63
CA PHE A 89 17.68 -0.76 10.71
C PHE A 89 17.44 -2.22 11.06
N ARG A 90 16.32 -2.79 10.60
CA ARG A 90 16.08 -4.22 10.74
C ARG A 90 17.06 -5.02 9.89
N ASP A 91 17.44 -6.18 10.40
CA ASP A 91 18.54 -6.98 9.85
C ASP A 91 19.83 -6.14 9.65
N ASN A 92 20.08 -5.22 10.57
CA ASN A 92 21.21 -4.28 10.51
C ASN A 92 21.29 -3.48 9.20
N GLY A 93 20.16 -3.30 8.50
CA GLY A 93 20.07 -2.60 7.22
C GLY A 93 20.67 -3.35 6.03
N HIS A 94 21.01 -4.63 6.17
CA HIS A 94 21.63 -5.41 5.10
C HIS A 94 20.80 -5.42 3.82
N ARG A 95 19.49 -5.65 3.93
CA ARG A 95 18.55 -5.65 2.80
C ARG A 95 18.23 -4.26 2.28
N TYR A 96 18.18 -3.26 3.16
CA TYR A 96 17.81 -1.90 2.79
C TYR A 96 18.94 -1.16 2.06
N ARG A 97 20.20 -1.39 2.42
CA ARG A 97 21.37 -0.65 1.88
C ARG A 97 21.45 -0.64 0.35
N GLU A 98 20.86 -1.64 -0.31
CA GLU A 98 20.87 -1.75 -1.76
C GLU A 98 19.92 -0.71 -2.41
N ILE A 99 18.91 -0.24 -1.69
CA ILE A 99 18.06 0.87 -2.11
C ILE A 99 18.87 2.17 -2.18
N ASP A 100 19.78 2.40 -1.24
CA ASP A 100 20.63 3.60 -1.21
C ASP A 100 21.65 3.64 -2.36
N ARG A 101 21.89 2.49 -3.02
CA ARG A 101 22.79 2.38 -4.19
C ARG A 101 22.10 2.58 -5.52
N ILE A 102 20.78 2.78 -5.54
CA ILE A 102 20.04 2.98 -6.79
C ILE A 102 20.36 4.37 -7.35
N GLU A 103 21.04 4.39 -8.49
CA GLU A 103 21.42 5.63 -9.17
C GLU A 103 20.22 6.32 -9.85
N GLU A 104 20.16 7.64 -9.72
CA GLU A 104 19.14 8.43 -10.42
C GLU A 104 19.41 8.50 -11.92
N ILE A 105 18.33 8.47 -12.71
CA ILE A 105 18.36 8.63 -14.16
C ILE A 105 17.56 9.89 -14.52
N PRO A 106 18.14 10.85 -15.27
CA PRO A 106 17.42 12.04 -15.69
C PRO A 106 16.14 11.72 -16.46
N ALA A 107 15.10 12.46 -16.15
CA ALA A 107 13.82 12.40 -16.84
C ALA A 107 13.94 12.90 -18.29
N VAL A 108 13.41 12.13 -19.25
CA VAL A 108 13.23 12.60 -20.64
C VAL A 108 11.78 13.00 -20.93
N LYS A 109 11.60 13.70 -22.04
CA LYS A 109 10.30 14.20 -22.48
C LYS A 109 9.39 13.06 -22.94
N GLN A 110 8.11 13.14 -22.57
CA GLN A 110 7.04 12.39 -23.21
C GLN A 110 7.01 12.71 -24.71
N MET A 111 6.64 11.73 -25.53
CA MET A 111 6.53 11.98 -26.97
C MET A 111 5.61 13.16 -27.29
N ALA A 112 6.00 13.95 -28.29
CA ALA A 112 5.17 15.03 -28.81
C ALA A 112 3.89 14.47 -29.46
N VAL A 113 2.80 15.20 -29.32
CA VAL A 113 1.52 14.95 -30.00
C VAL A 113 1.06 16.20 -30.73
N ARG A 114 0.26 16.02 -31.79
CA ARG A 114 -0.38 17.13 -32.50
C ARG A 114 -1.38 17.84 -31.56
N GLY A 115 -1.48 19.16 -31.71
CA GLY A 115 -2.43 20.00 -30.98
C GLY A 115 -1.87 21.40 -30.78
N LYS A 116 -2.66 22.43 -31.11
CA LYS A 116 -2.25 23.83 -30.99
C LYS A 116 -2.29 24.32 -29.55
N ILE A 117 -3.21 23.76 -28.76
CA ILE A 117 -3.43 24.13 -27.36
C ILE A 117 -3.32 22.91 -26.43
N ALA A 118 -3.13 23.17 -25.12
CA ALA A 118 -2.97 22.12 -24.11
C ALA A 118 -4.14 21.13 -24.09
N ALA A 119 -5.38 21.64 -24.14
CA ALA A 119 -6.59 20.84 -24.17
C ALA A 119 -6.61 19.79 -25.30
N GLU A 120 -6.22 20.17 -26.53
CA GLU A 120 -6.16 19.24 -27.67
C GLU A 120 -5.10 18.16 -27.46
N ARG A 121 -3.89 18.55 -27.03
CA ARG A 121 -2.80 17.60 -26.76
C ARG A 121 -3.20 16.60 -25.68
N VAL A 122 -3.83 17.07 -24.60
CA VAL A 122 -4.28 16.22 -23.49
C VAL A 122 -5.31 15.19 -23.94
N LYS A 123 -6.29 15.58 -24.77
CA LYS A 123 -7.28 14.63 -25.33
C LYS A 123 -6.59 13.53 -26.15
N VAL A 124 -5.65 13.88 -27.01
CA VAL A 124 -4.90 12.92 -27.84
C VAL A 124 -4.08 11.97 -26.96
N LEU A 125 -3.39 12.52 -25.95
CA LEU A 125 -2.59 11.73 -25.01
C LEU A 125 -3.45 10.76 -24.19
N LEU A 126 -4.60 11.20 -23.68
CA LEU A 126 -5.52 10.35 -22.91
C LEU A 126 -6.13 9.23 -23.77
N ALA A 127 -6.55 9.55 -25.00
CA ALA A 127 -7.02 8.54 -25.93
C ALA A 127 -5.94 7.49 -26.18
N LYS A 128 -4.69 7.92 -26.41
CA LYS A 128 -3.56 7.03 -26.62
C LYS A 128 -3.23 6.18 -25.39
N ALA A 129 -3.35 6.75 -24.19
CA ALA A 129 -3.17 6.00 -22.94
C ALA A 129 -4.20 4.88 -22.83
N ASN A 130 -5.47 5.15 -23.13
CA ASN A 130 -6.53 4.14 -23.11
C ASN A 130 -6.25 2.97 -24.06
N TRP A 131 -5.82 3.26 -25.30
CA TRP A 131 -5.42 2.23 -26.27
C TRP A 131 -4.21 1.39 -25.85
N LYS A 132 -3.35 1.95 -24.99
CA LYS A 132 -2.13 1.28 -24.53
C LYS A 132 -2.28 0.56 -23.19
N GLU A 133 -3.33 0.86 -22.42
CA GLU A 133 -3.50 0.38 -21.05
C GLU A 133 -3.43 -1.15 -20.95
N THR A 134 -4.23 -1.88 -21.72
CA THR A 134 -4.23 -3.35 -21.67
C THR A 134 -2.87 -3.96 -22.02
N LYS A 135 -2.18 -3.41 -23.03
CA LYS A 135 -0.84 -3.89 -23.41
C LYS A 135 0.18 -3.58 -22.33
N PHE A 136 0.11 -2.40 -21.72
CA PHE A 136 0.95 -2.00 -20.60
C PHE A 136 0.75 -2.94 -19.40
N GLN A 137 -0.50 -3.17 -18.99
CA GLN A 137 -0.81 -4.04 -17.86
C GLN A 137 -0.30 -5.46 -18.07
N LYS A 138 -0.67 -6.09 -19.21
CA LYS A 138 -0.22 -7.45 -19.54
C LYS A 138 1.31 -7.56 -19.52
N ARG A 139 2.00 -6.56 -20.06
CA ARG A 139 3.46 -6.53 -20.10
C ARG A 139 4.08 -6.42 -18.71
N MET A 140 3.55 -5.56 -17.84
CA MET A 140 4.01 -5.45 -16.46
C MET A 140 3.78 -6.75 -15.68
N MET A 141 2.64 -7.42 -15.90
CA MET A 141 2.37 -8.72 -15.29
C MET A 141 3.38 -9.77 -15.75
N SER A 142 3.47 -9.99 -17.06
CA SER A 142 4.26 -11.10 -17.61
C SER A 142 5.77 -10.91 -17.49
N GLU A 143 6.26 -9.67 -17.50
CA GLU A 143 7.70 -9.39 -17.47
C GLU A 143 8.24 -9.08 -16.07
N ILE A 144 7.37 -8.78 -15.09
CA ILE A 144 7.81 -8.40 -13.72
C ILE A 144 7.05 -9.18 -12.65
N VAL A 145 5.72 -9.04 -12.57
CA VAL A 145 4.95 -9.59 -11.44
C VAL A 145 4.98 -11.11 -11.41
N ASP A 146 4.64 -11.76 -12.53
CA ASP A 146 4.53 -13.22 -12.59
C ASP A 146 5.90 -13.89 -12.37
N PRO A 147 7.00 -13.49 -13.04
CA PRO A 147 8.30 -14.12 -12.81
C PRO A 147 8.84 -13.88 -11.40
N MET A 148 8.60 -12.70 -10.81
CA MET A 148 8.98 -12.45 -9.41
C MET A 148 8.23 -13.39 -8.46
N ASN A 149 6.91 -13.45 -8.57
CA ASN A 149 6.09 -14.27 -7.67
C ASN A 149 6.22 -15.79 -7.92
N GLN A 150 6.81 -16.21 -9.04
CA GLN A 150 7.12 -17.62 -9.35
C GLN A 150 8.54 -18.04 -8.95
N ALA A 151 9.41 -17.11 -8.58
CA ALA A 151 10.78 -17.44 -8.22
C ALA A 151 10.82 -18.27 -6.92
N SER A 152 11.63 -19.33 -6.90
CA SER A 152 11.87 -20.16 -5.72
C SER A 152 13.03 -19.67 -4.85
N SER A 153 13.93 -18.86 -5.41
CA SER A 153 15.08 -18.31 -4.68
C SER A 153 15.55 -16.98 -5.28
N ILE A 154 16.39 -16.26 -4.54
CA ILE A 154 17.05 -15.03 -5.02
C ILE A 154 17.91 -15.33 -6.25
N ARG A 155 18.55 -16.51 -6.29
CA ARG A 155 19.39 -16.93 -7.42
C ARG A 155 18.55 -17.11 -8.68
N ASP A 156 17.45 -17.86 -8.60
CA ASP A 156 16.54 -18.09 -9.74
C ASP A 156 16.01 -16.75 -10.26
N LEU A 157 15.65 -15.86 -9.34
CA LEU A 157 15.18 -14.52 -9.68
C LEU A 157 16.25 -13.73 -10.44
N CYS A 158 17.45 -13.63 -9.88
CA CYS A 158 18.57 -12.93 -10.51
C CYS A 158 18.93 -13.52 -11.88
N GLU A 159 18.94 -14.84 -12.02
CA GLU A 159 19.21 -15.53 -13.28
C GLU A 159 18.18 -15.19 -14.36
N SER A 160 16.88 -15.19 -14.02
CA SER A 160 15.79 -14.87 -14.96
C SER A 160 15.87 -13.44 -15.57
N TYR A 161 16.56 -12.53 -14.86
CA TYR A 161 16.75 -11.14 -15.26
C TYR A 161 18.18 -10.83 -15.72
N GLY A 162 19.12 -11.77 -15.64
CA GLY A 162 20.54 -11.52 -15.91
C GLY A 162 21.16 -10.50 -14.95
N ILE A 163 20.82 -10.60 -13.67
CA ILE A 163 21.35 -9.79 -12.56
C ILE A 163 22.44 -10.61 -11.86
N ASP A 164 23.54 -9.97 -11.47
CA ASP A 164 24.53 -10.63 -10.62
C ASP A 164 23.94 -10.88 -9.23
N SER A 165 23.84 -12.16 -8.86
CA SER A 165 23.31 -12.58 -7.58
C SER A 165 24.31 -12.45 -6.43
N SER A 166 25.61 -12.28 -6.71
CA SER A 166 26.67 -12.26 -5.71
C SER A 166 26.45 -11.27 -4.54
N PRO A 167 25.87 -10.07 -4.74
CA PRO A 167 25.64 -9.11 -3.65
C PRO A 167 24.45 -9.47 -2.75
N TYR A 168 23.61 -10.43 -3.15
CA TYR A 168 22.28 -10.67 -2.57
C TYR A 168 22.10 -12.05 -1.94
N ILE A 169 22.95 -13.03 -2.29
CA ILE A 169 22.78 -14.41 -1.82
C ILE A 169 23.21 -14.58 -0.37
N TYR A 170 24.20 -13.80 0.09
CA TYR A 170 24.78 -13.99 1.42
C TYR A 170 24.65 -12.73 2.29
N ASP A 171 24.27 -12.94 3.54
CA ASP A 171 24.33 -11.89 4.56
C ASP A 171 25.79 -11.60 4.97
N LYS A 172 25.98 -10.64 5.88
CA LYS A 172 27.32 -10.27 6.38
C LYS A 172 28.04 -11.39 7.15
N PHE A 173 27.33 -12.46 7.50
CA PHE A 173 27.85 -13.62 8.23
C PHE A 173 28.04 -14.85 7.32
N GLY A 174 27.72 -14.73 6.02
CA GLY A 174 27.82 -15.82 5.06
C GLY A 174 26.61 -16.77 5.05
N ASN A 175 25.51 -16.43 5.73
CA ASN A 175 24.27 -17.20 5.65
C ASN A 175 23.53 -16.89 4.36
N THR A 176 22.79 -17.86 3.84
CA THR A 176 21.96 -17.64 2.65
C THR A 176 20.78 -16.74 3.01
N VAL A 177 20.56 -15.69 2.21
CA VAL A 177 19.43 -14.78 2.37
C VAL A 177 18.18 -15.44 1.82
N GLU A 178 17.13 -15.51 2.63
CA GLU A 178 15.84 -16.06 2.22
C GLU A 178 15.13 -15.15 1.21
N LEU A 179 14.35 -15.72 0.29
CA LEU A 179 13.60 -14.95 -0.69
C LEU A 179 12.53 -14.05 -0.05
N ILE A 180 11.86 -14.57 0.98
CA ILE A 180 10.90 -13.83 1.81
C ILE A 180 11.39 -13.93 3.23
N ASP A 181 11.61 -12.79 3.87
CA ASP A 181 11.97 -12.75 5.28
C ASP A 181 10.77 -12.28 6.09
N SER A 182 10.32 -13.16 6.98
CA SER A 182 9.21 -12.91 7.91
C SER A 182 9.43 -11.66 8.78
N LEU A 183 10.68 -11.21 8.92
CA LEU A 183 11.00 -9.96 9.58
C LEU A 183 10.29 -8.78 8.90
N PHE A 184 10.10 -8.75 7.59
CA PHE A 184 9.50 -7.59 6.93
C PHE A 184 7.98 -7.69 6.73
N ALA A 185 7.35 -8.77 7.21
CA ALA A 185 5.91 -8.96 7.14
C ALA A 185 5.19 -8.07 8.17
N PHE A 186 4.47 -7.05 7.68
CA PHE A 186 3.64 -6.15 8.51
C PHE A 186 2.19 -6.64 8.67
N GLY A 187 1.81 -7.71 7.97
CA GLY A 187 0.47 -8.29 8.01
C GLY A 187 0.15 -9.05 9.30
N ASP A 188 -0.97 -9.76 9.29
CA ASP A 188 -1.52 -10.60 10.36
C ASP A 188 -0.65 -11.83 10.75
N GLY A 189 0.65 -11.79 10.43
CA GLY A 189 1.59 -12.88 10.66
C GLY A 189 1.61 -13.93 9.55
N THR A 190 0.72 -13.84 8.55
CA THR A 190 0.85 -14.68 7.35
C THR A 190 1.77 -13.98 6.35
N ALA A 191 3.02 -14.42 6.26
CA ALA A 191 3.88 -14.04 5.15
C ALA A 191 3.16 -14.48 3.87
N SER A 192 2.64 -13.52 3.10
CA SER A 192 2.08 -13.87 1.80
C SER A 192 3.23 -14.36 0.94
N ASN A 193 3.09 -15.52 0.28
CA ASN A 193 4.05 -16.03 -0.72
C ASN A 193 4.08 -15.16 -2.00
N VAL A 194 3.90 -13.85 -1.85
CA VAL A 194 3.78 -12.85 -2.90
C VAL A 194 4.87 -11.83 -2.66
N LEU A 195 5.90 -11.84 -3.50
CA LEU A 195 7.05 -10.93 -3.42
C LEU A 195 6.67 -9.51 -3.83
N VAL A 196 5.75 -9.41 -4.80
CA VAL A 196 5.30 -8.13 -5.36
C VAL A 196 3.81 -8.16 -5.62
N LYS A 197 3.13 -7.10 -5.18
CA LYS A 197 1.72 -6.82 -5.51
C LYS A 197 1.66 -5.62 -6.44
N GLU A 198 0.98 -5.74 -7.55
CA GLU A 198 0.76 -4.65 -8.48
C GLU A 198 -0.51 -3.86 -8.18
N ARG A 199 -0.49 -2.56 -8.46
CA ARG A 199 -1.66 -1.69 -8.43
C ARG A 199 -1.61 -0.74 -9.61
N PHE A 200 -2.36 -1.08 -10.65
CA PHE A 200 -2.57 -0.17 -11.77
C PHE A 200 -3.43 1.02 -11.33
N GLY A 201 -2.95 2.22 -11.59
CA GLY A 201 -3.70 3.43 -11.28
C GLY A 201 -4.87 3.59 -12.24
N PRO A 202 -6.00 4.16 -11.80
CA PRO A 202 -7.09 4.46 -12.72
C PRO A 202 -6.62 5.46 -13.79
N PRO A 203 -7.23 5.44 -14.98
CA PRO A 203 -6.99 6.45 -16.01
C PRO A 203 -7.09 7.84 -15.41
N LYS A 204 -6.11 8.70 -15.72
CA LYS A 204 -6.14 10.06 -15.21
C LYS A 204 -7.33 10.81 -15.83
N SER A 205 -8.09 11.54 -15.01
CA SER A 205 -9.18 12.38 -15.51
C SER A 205 -8.66 13.50 -16.42
N TYR A 206 -9.52 13.97 -17.31
CA TYR A 206 -9.20 15.03 -18.25
C TYR A 206 -8.79 16.32 -17.53
N GLU A 207 -9.54 16.72 -16.51
CA GLU A 207 -9.34 17.94 -15.74
C GLU A 207 -7.97 17.93 -15.04
N ARG A 208 -7.62 16.79 -14.41
CA ARG A 208 -6.33 16.63 -13.75
C ARG A 208 -5.17 16.56 -14.73
N ALA A 209 -5.37 15.96 -15.90
CA ALA A 209 -4.36 15.93 -16.96
C ALA A 209 -4.11 17.33 -17.54
N LEU A 210 -5.18 18.09 -17.79
CA LEU A 210 -5.12 19.45 -18.29
C LEU A 210 -4.43 20.39 -17.31
N ALA A 211 -4.86 20.39 -16.05
CA ALA A 211 -4.26 21.23 -15.02
C ALA A 211 -2.74 20.96 -14.89
N LYS A 212 -2.31 19.70 -14.94
CA LYS A 212 -0.89 19.34 -14.86
C LYS A 212 -0.10 19.76 -16.10
N GLU A 213 -0.70 19.69 -17.29
CA GLU A 213 -0.09 20.16 -18.54
C GLU A 213 0.09 21.68 -18.51
N GLU A 214 -0.95 22.43 -18.15
CA GLU A 214 -0.94 23.89 -18.06
C GLU A 214 0.05 24.37 -16.99
N GLU A 215 0.02 23.78 -15.80
CA GLU A 215 0.96 24.08 -14.72
C GLU A 215 2.41 23.80 -15.13
N GLY A 216 2.66 22.68 -15.80
CA GLY A 216 3.98 22.31 -16.30
C GLY A 216 4.53 23.30 -17.32
N ILE A 217 3.69 23.73 -18.25
CA ILE A 217 4.03 24.75 -19.26
C ILE A 217 4.26 26.11 -18.60
N ALA A 218 3.40 26.51 -17.65
CA ALA A 218 3.54 27.78 -16.96
C ALA A 218 4.85 27.85 -16.14
N LYS A 219 5.24 26.75 -15.50
CA LYS A 219 6.45 26.69 -14.65
C LYS A 219 7.75 26.59 -15.43
N SER A 220 7.78 25.82 -16.52
CA SER A 220 9.02 25.50 -17.23
C SER A 220 9.13 26.16 -18.60
N GLY A 221 8.03 26.65 -19.15
CA GLY A 221 7.91 27.01 -20.56
C GLY A 221 7.62 25.79 -21.43
N ALA A 222 6.89 26.00 -22.54
CA ALA A 222 6.45 24.92 -23.44
C ALA A 222 7.61 24.07 -23.97
N ASP A 223 8.75 24.70 -24.26
CA ASP A 223 9.92 24.00 -24.82
C ASP A 223 10.71 23.20 -23.79
N LYS A 224 10.58 23.47 -22.49
CA LYS A 224 11.29 22.72 -21.44
C LYS A 224 10.40 21.73 -20.70
N TRP A 225 9.09 21.89 -20.80
CA TRP A 225 8.13 20.97 -20.19
C TRP A 225 8.33 19.54 -20.71
N ILE A 226 8.38 18.58 -19.78
CA ILE A 226 8.67 17.17 -20.07
C ILE A 226 7.41 16.33 -20.35
N GLY A 227 6.23 16.95 -20.32
CA GLY A 227 4.96 16.30 -20.65
C GLY A 227 4.37 15.43 -19.54
N LEU A 228 3.18 14.88 -19.82
CA LEU A 228 2.42 13.99 -18.93
C LEU A 228 2.95 12.55 -19.04
N ARG A 229 3.59 12.04 -17.97
CA ARG A 229 4.26 10.72 -17.94
C ARG A 229 3.54 9.65 -17.12
N ASP A 230 2.47 10.05 -16.43
CA ASP A 230 1.69 9.25 -15.49
C ASP A 230 0.24 9.07 -15.98
N LEU A 231 0.09 8.88 -17.29
CA LEU A 231 -1.20 8.59 -17.93
C LEU A 231 -1.56 7.11 -17.85
N ASN A 232 -0.59 6.24 -18.15
CA ASN A 232 -0.60 4.85 -17.68
C ASN A 232 0.40 4.77 -16.53
N ARG A 233 0.02 4.10 -15.44
CA ARG A 233 0.88 3.98 -14.26
C ARG A 233 0.60 2.75 -13.44
N VAL A 234 1.65 2.22 -12.81
CA VAL A 234 1.57 1.09 -11.87
C VAL A 234 2.37 1.41 -10.62
N THR A 235 1.86 1.00 -9.47
CA THR A 235 2.63 0.92 -8.23
C THR A 235 2.89 -0.55 -7.93
N PHE A 236 4.15 -0.92 -7.79
CA PHE A 236 4.54 -2.21 -7.23
C PHE A 236 4.78 -2.05 -5.74
N GLU A 237 4.11 -2.91 -4.98
CA GLU A 237 4.06 -2.95 -3.53
C GLU A 237 4.91 -4.12 -3.03
N PHE A 238 5.84 -3.81 -2.13
CA PHE A 238 6.78 -4.77 -1.56
C PHE A 238 6.70 -4.77 -0.04
N GLU A 239 6.86 -5.94 0.56
CA GLU A 239 7.08 -6.04 2.00
C GLU A 239 8.58 -5.99 2.30
N ASP A 240 9.44 -6.49 1.41
CA ASP A 240 10.88 -6.64 1.63
C ASP A 240 11.73 -5.61 0.84
N PRO A 241 12.65 -4.87 1.50
CA PRO A 241 13.59 -3.96 0.82
C PRO A 241 14.44 -4.59 -0.29
N LEU A 242 14.84 -5.85 -0.13
CA LEU A 242 15.65 -6.53 -1.13
C LEU A 242 14.82 -6.83 -2.40
N MET A 243 13.58 -7.28 -2.23
CA MET A 243 12.68 -7.52 -3.37
C MET A 243 12.37 -6.24 -4.15
N LEU A 244 12.21 -5.11 -3.46
CA LEU A 244 12.07 -3.81 -4.10
C LEU A 244 13.29 -3.47 -4.97
N THR A 245 14.49 -3.69 -4.46
CA THR A 245 15.75 -3.44 -5.19
C THR A 245 15.87 -4.37 -6.41
N LEU A 246 15.61 -5.67 -6.23
CA LEU A 246 15.66 -6.64 -7.32
C LEU A 246 14.64 -6.33 -8.41
N ALA A 247 13.43 -5.86 -8.05
CA ALA A 247 12.45 -5.37 -9.01
C ALA A 247 12.96 -4.14 -9.78
N CYS A 248 13.63 -3.20 -9.11
CA CYS A 248 14.24 -2.05 -9.76
C CYS A 248 15.28 -2.48 -10.80
N ASN A 249 16.17 -3.41 -10.43
CA ASN A 249 17.19 -3.94 -11.33
C ASN A 249 16.58 -4.73 -12.50
N ALA A 250 15.54 -5.52 -12.24
CA ALA A 250 14.79 -6.22 -13.27
C ALA A 250 14.18 -5.24 -14.29
N LEU A 251 13.59 -4.14 -13.82
CA LEU A 251 13.06 -3.08 -14.67
C LEU A 251 14.16 -2.39 -15.51
N LEU A 252 15.32 -2.08 -14.90
CA LEU A 252 16.47 -1.51 -15.59
C LEU A 252 17.02 -2.44 -16.69
N LYS A 253 16.95 -3.77 -16.49
CA LYS A 253 17.40 -4.77 -17.48
C LYS A 253 16.40 -5.00 -18.61
N LYS A 254 15.09 -5.00 -18.31
CA LYS A 254 14.03 -5.37 -19.28
C LYS A 254 13.49 -4.18 -20.06
N PHE A 255 13.63 -2.96 -19.53
CA PHE A 255 13.02 -1.76 -20.11
C PHE A 255 14.02 -0.65 -20.33
N LYS A 256 13.73 0.19 -21.32
CA LYS A 256 14.40 1.48 -21.49
C LYS A 256 13.88 2.45 -20.43
N VAL A 257 14.65 2.63 -19.35
CA VAL A 257 14.35 3.59 -18.30
C VAL A 257 14.69 5.00 -18.77
N SER A 258 13.74 5.91 -18.59
CA SER A 258 13.67 7.27 -19.15
C SER A 258 13.48 8.32 -18.06
N GLY A 259 13.87 7.97 -16.84
CA GLY A 259 13.72 8.73 -15.62
C GLY A 259 13.67 7.78 -14.44
N LEU A 260 14.50 8.02 -13.42
CA LEU A 260 14.51 7.28 -12.18
C LEU A 260 14.90 8.26 -11.07
N LYS A 261 14.04 8.40 -10.07
CA LYS A 261 14.31 9.18 -8.88
C LYS A 261 14.20 8.30 -7.63
N ASN A 262 15.23 8.30 -6.80
CA ASN A 262 15.20 7.60 -5.53
C ASN A 262 14.67 8.54 -4.43
N LYS A 263 13.38 8.41 -4.08
CA LYS A 263 12.79 9.28 -3.04
C LYS A 263 12.98 8.74 -1.63
N PHE A 264 13.76 7.68 -1.43
CA PHE A 264 14.12 7.20 -0.10
C PHE A 264 15.27 8.00 0.55
N GLU A 265 15.92 8.90 -0.19
CA GLU A 265 17.11 9.67 0.20
C GLU A 265 16.90 10.71 1.32
N ASN A 266 15.66 11.04 1.71
CA ASN A 266 15.38 11.95 2.84
C ASN A 266 15.56 11.26 4.19
N VAL A 267 16.75 10.68 4.42
CA VAL A 267 16.99 9.64 5.43
C VAL A 267 16.90 10.16 6.88
N HIS A 268 17.10 11.46 7.10
CA HIS A 268 17.26 12.04 8.43
C HIS A 268 16.11 12.94 8.87
N THR A 269 14.99 12.96 8.15
CA THR A 269 13.85 13.78 8.54
C THR A 269 12.94 13.02 9.50
N GLU A 270 12.53 13.68 10.58
CA GLU A 270 11.55 13.14 11.54
C GLU A 270 10.13 13.03 10.92
N THR A 271 9.93 13.59 9.73
CA THR A 271 8.68 13.60 8.99
C THR A 271 8.93 13.51 7.50
N TYR A 272 7.93 13.00 6.76
CA TYR A 272 7.92 12.97 5.30
C TYR A 272 6.75 13.79 4.77
N ASP A 273 7.05 14.77 3.92
CA ASP A 273 6.04 15.57 3.22
C ASP A 273 5.47 14.85 1.99
N GLN A 274 6.08 13.74 1.58
CA GLN A 274 5.59 12.86 0.52
C GLN A 274 6.00 11.42 0.84
N PRO A 275 5.14 10.42 0.60
CA PRO A 275 5.51 9.02 0.76
C PRO A 275 6.69 8.66 -0.15
N PRO A 276 7.80 8.12 0.41
CA PRO A 276 8.97 7.78 -0.38
C PRO A 276 8.74 6.54 -1.24
N ASN A 277 9.43 6.49 -2.37
CA ASN A 277 9.39 5.42 -3.37
C ASN A 277 10.59 5.53 -4.30
N ILE A 278 10.80 4.48 -5.10
CA ILE A 278 11.52 4.64 -6.37
C ILE A 278 10.50 5.06 -7.42
N HIS A 279 10.69 6.25 -7.99
CA HIS A 279 9.82 6.77 -9.05
C HIS A 279 10.55 6.63 -10.39
N MET A 280 10.03 5.76 -11.25
CA MET A 280 10.62 5.45 -12.54
C MET A 280 9.67 5.80 -13.70
N ASN A 281 10.24 6.14 -14.86
CA ASN A 281 9.54 6.26 -16.12
C ASN A 281 10.10 5.25 -17.13
N LEU A 282 9.23 4.42 -17.71
CA LEU A 282 9.61 3.44 -18.73
C LEU A 282 9.18 3.91 -20.10
N ASP A 283 10.05 3.79 -21.11
CA ASP A 283 9.69 3.97 -22.52
C ASP A 283 9.19 2.64 -23.09
N LEU A 284 7.87 2.53 -23.32
CA LEU A 284 7.26 1.35 -23.93
C LEU A 284 7.37 1.35 -25.47
N GLY A 285 8.25 2.20 -26.02
CA GLY A 285 8.54 2.32 -27.44
C GLY A 285 7.96 3.60 -28.04
N LYS A 286 8.72 4.17 -28.99
CA LYS A 286 8.39 5.40 -29.71
C LYS A 286 8.17 6.60 -28.78
N GLY A 287 8.85 6.62 -27.62
CA GLY A 287 8.78 7.70 -26.65
C GLY A 287 7.50 7.74 -25.82
N TRP A 288 6.74 6.63 -25.75
CA TRP A 288 5.58 6.56 -24.88
C TRP A 288 6.01 6.19 -23.46
N LEU A 289 6.04 7.20 -22.59
CA LEU A 289 6.46 7.06 -21.20
C LEU A 289 5.28 6.68 -20.31
N VAL A 290 5.52 5.70 -19.43
CA VAL A 290 4.61 5.28 -18.35
C VAL A 290 5.28 5.46 -17.00
N GLU A 291 4.49 5.66 -15.94
CA GLU A 291 5.00 5.83 -14.58
C GLU A 291 5.00 4.50 -13.82
N VAL A 292 6.12 4.14 -13.21
CA VAL A 292 6.26 3.00 -12.31
C VAL A 292 6.73 3.50 -10.96
N GLN A 293 6.03 3.14 -9.89
CA GLN A 293 6.44 3.44 -8.52
C GLN A 293 6.72 2.14 -7.77
N LEU A 294 7.89 2.03 -7.13
CA LEU A 294 8.21 0.94 -6.21
C LEU A 294 8.08 1.45 -4.77
N MET A 295 7.21 0.85 -3.97
CA MET A 295 6.87 1.36 -2.63
C MET A 295 6.66 0.21 -1.64
N PHE A 296 6.95 0.47 -0.36
CA PHE A 296 6.63 -0.47 0.70
C PHE A 296 5.13 -0.54 1.00
N ALA A 297 4.62 -1.73 1.30
CA ALA A 297 3.22 -1.99 1.62
C ALA A 297 2.67 -1.12 2.76
N SER A 298 3.44 -0.99 3.83
CA SER A 298 3.11 -0.16 4.98
C SER A 298 3.10 1.34 4.63
N VAL A 299 4.09 1.82 3.86
CA VAL A 299 4.10 3.21 3.34
C VAL A 299 2.91 3.48 2.43
N LEU A 300 2.53 2.52 1.59
CA LEU A 300 1.36 2.63 0.73
C LEU A 300 0.05 2.68 1.52
N THR A 301 -0.03 1.98 2.64
CA THR A 301 -1.16 2.02 3.57
C THR A 301 -1.30 3.41 4.19
N ILE A 302 -0.19 4.00 4.67
CA ILE A 302 -0.16 5.38 5.18
C ILE A 302 -0.55 6.37 4.08
N LYS A 303 0.00 6.21 2.86
CA LYS A 303 -0.28 7.06 1.70
C LYS A 303 -1.77 7.13 1.37
N LYS A 304 -2.50 6.03 1.47
CA LYS A 304 -3.96 5.99 1.19
C LYS A 304 -4.74 6.89 2.14
N GLU A 305 -4.38 6.89 3.42
CA GLU A 305 -5.02 7.77 4.40
C GLU A 305 -4.56 9.22 4.23
N LEU A 306 -3.26 9.43 4.03
CA LEU A 306 -2.65 10.73 3.82
C LEU A 306 -3.25 11.49 2.63
N HIS A 307 -3.55 10.79 1.52
CA HIS A 307 -4.15 11.40 0.34
C HIS A 307 -5.50 12.09 0.62
N LYS A 308 -6.33 11.55 1.52
CA LYS A 308 -7.62 12.16 1.87
C LYS A 308 -7.43 13.54 2.50
N PHE A 309 -6.45 13.67 3.39
CA PHE A 309 -6.11 14.95 4.01
C PHE A 309 -5.40 15.90 3.02
N TYR A 310 -4.55 15.39 2.12
CA TYR A 310 -3.94 16.23 1.09
C TYR A 310 -4.95 16.87 0.16
N ASP A 311 -6.05 16.19 -0.15
CA ASP A 311 -7.10 16.77 -1.00
C ASP A 311 -7.75 17.99 -0.31
N ILE A 312 -7.93 17.95 1.01
CA ILE A 312 -8.36 19.12 1.83
C ILE A 312 -7.33 20.23 1.81
N VAL A 313 -6.05 19.93 2.07
CA VAL A 313 -4.99 20.94 2.13
C VAL A 313 -4.84 21.66 0.78
N ARG A 314 -4.99 20.94 -0.34
CA ARG A 314 -4.85 21.49 -1.70
C ARG A 314 -6.09 22.19 -2.21
N ALA A 315 -7.24 21.98 -1.59
CA ALA A 315 -8.48 22.65 -1.93
C ALA A 315 -8.28 24.17 -1.91
N LYS A 316 -8.60 24.85 -3.02
CA LYS A 316 -8.54 26.33 -3.07
C LYS A 316 -9.83 26.96 -2.55
N GLU A 317 -10.94 26.25 -2.68
CA GLU A 317 -12.28 26.76 -2.40
C GLU A 317 -13.12 25.71 -1.65
N PRO A 318 -14.06 26.15 -0.78
CA PRO A 318 -14.97 25.27 -0.04
C PRO A 318 -15.67 24.20 -0.89
N THR A 319 -16.11 24.59 -2.09
CA THR A 319 -16.88 23.76 -3.01
C THR A 319 -16.13 22.54 -3.53
N THR A 320 -14.79 22.53 -3.42
CA THR A 320 -13.95 21.43 -3.93
C THR A 320 -13.86 20.23 -3.00
N ILE A 321 -14.34 20.33 -1.75
CA ILE A 321 -14.25 19.26 -0.73
C ILE A 321 -15.57 18.97 0.00
N LEU A 322 -16.70 19.19 -0.69
CA LEU A 322 -18.03 18.95 -0.14
C LEU A 322 -18.38 17.46 -0.04
N SER A 323 -17.75 16.62 -0.86
CA SER A 323 -18.01 15.17 -0.85
C SER A 323 -17.33 14.48 0.33
N PRO A 324 -17.99 13.51 0.97
CA PRO A 324 -17.42 12.78 2.10
C PRO A 324 -16.13 12.06 1.68
N LEU A 325 -15.06 12.26 2.45
CA LEU A 325 -13.74 11.65 2.20
C LEU A 325 -13.56 10.27 2.83
N PHE A 326 -14.35 10.00 3.86
CA PHE A 326 -14.36 8.75 4.59
C PHE A 326 -15.68 8.05 4.33
N ASP A 327 -15.62 6.73 4.15
CA ASP A 327 -16.83 5.91 4.17
C ASP A 327 -17.55 6.17 5.50
N LYS A 328 -18.89 6.14 5.46
CA LYS A 328 -19.68 6.22 6.71
C LYS A 328 -19.11 5.20 7.70
N PRO A 329 -19.02 5.55 9.01
CA PRO A 329 -18.65 4.58 10.02
C PRO A 329 -19.49 3.34 9.76
N LYS A 330 -18.84 2.19 9.52
CA LYS A 330 -19.58 0.95 9.42
C LYS A 330 -20.38 0.87 10.72
N THR A 331 -21.70 0.76 10.62
CA THR A 331 -22.56 0.48 11.78
C THR A 331 -21.99 -0.70 12.56
N ASN A 332 -22.34 -0.89 13.83
CA ASN A 332 -21.90 -2.09 14.55
C ASN A 332 -22.25 -3.34 13.74
N GLU A 333 -23.44 -3.38 13.13
CA GLU A 333 -23.85 -4.36 12.14
C GLU A 333 -22.89 -4.49 10.93
N GLY A 334 -22.43 -3.38 10.36
CA GLY A 334 -21.47 -3.37 9.24
C GLY A 334 -20.06 -3.85 9.62
N ARG A 335 -19.60 -3.54 10.84
CA ARG A 335 -18.32 -4.06 11.39
C ARG A 335 -18.42 -5.56 11.60
N VAL A 336 -19.49 -5.98 12.27
CA VAL A 336 -19.82 -7.40 12.51
C VAL A 336 -19.94 -8.18 11.20
N LYS A 337 -20.63 -7.65 10.19
CA LYS A 337 -20.75 -8.31 8.87
C LYS A 337 -19.40 -8.47 8.18
N GLU A 338 -18.51 -7.48 8.25
CA GLU A 338 -17.16 -7.59 7.67
C GLU A 338 -16.30 -8.60 8.41
N GLU A 339 -16.34 -8.59 9.74
CA GLU A 339 -15.60 -9.51 10.59
C GLU A 339 -16.08 -10.95 10.36
N LEU A 340 -17.39 -11.17 10.31
CA LEU A 340 -17.99 -12.44 9.91
C LEU A 340 -17.54 -12.87 8.51
N ARG A 341 -17.45 -11.95 7.55
CA ARG A 341 -16.96 -12.24 6.19
C ARG A 341 -15.49 -12.66 6.19
N ARG A 342 -14.64 -11.99 6.98
CA ARG A 342 -13.21 -12.35 7.14
C ARG A 342 -13.08 -13.74 7.76
N THR A 343 -13.80 -14.01 8.85
CA THR A 343 -13.78 -15.31 9.54
C THR A 343 -14.29 -16.44 8.64
N ASN A 344 -15.34 -16.21 7.86
CA ASN A 344 -15.83 -17.20 6.89
C ASN A 344 -14.79 -17.48 5.79
N LYS A 345 -14.12 -16.44 5.26
CA LYS A 345 -13.05 -16.62 4.26
C LYS A 345 -11.86 -17.41 4.83
N ALA A 346 -11.47 -17.16 6.08
CA ALA A 346 -10.46 -17.94 6.77
C ALA A 346 -10.89 -19.42 6.92
N LEU A 347 -12.13 -19.65 7.35
CA LEU A 347 -12.69 -21.00 7.46
C LEU A 347 -12.71 -21.75 6.13
N ASP A 348 -13.08 -21.09 5.04
CA ASP A 348 -13.08 -21.69 3.70
C ASP A 348 -11.65 -22.06 3.25
N SER A 349 -10.66 -21.23 3.60
CA SER A 349 -9.25 -21.50 3.31
C SER A 349 -8.76 -22.74 4.06
N VAL A 350 -9.14 -22.89 5.34
CA VAL A 350 -8.83 -24.07 6.15
C VAL A 350 -9.49 -25.33 5.58
N LYS A 351 -10.79 -25.28 5.24
CA LYS A 351 -11.50 -26.42 4.63
C LYS A 351 -10.89 -26.84 3.30
N ASN A 352 -10.40 -25.89 2.50
CA ASN A 352 -9.71 -26.20 1.25
C ASN A 352 -8.37 -26.89 1.50
N ALA A 353 -7.60 -26.45 2.50
CA ALA A 353 -6.38 -27.13 2.92
C ALA A 353 -6.65 -28.57 3.40
N GLU A 354 -7.72 -28.80 4.17
CA GLU A 354 -8.16 -30.14 4.59
C GLU A 354 -8.43 -31.07 3.40
N ARG A 355 -9.21 -30.59 2.41
CA ARG A 355 -9.52 -31.36 1.20
C ARG A 355 -8.26 -31.70 0.41
N MET A 356 -7.29 -30.78 0.35
CA MET A 356 -6.04 -30.99 -0.35
C MET A 356 -5.17 -32.04 0.37
N ASN A 357 -5.08 -31.98 1.70
CA ASN A 357 -4.39 -32.99 2.50
C ASN A 357 -5.04 -34.37 2.43
N GLN A 358 -6.38 -34.45 2.44
CA GLN A 358 -7.07 -35.72 2.22
C GLN A 358 -6.74 -36.32 0.85
N ARG A 359 -6.72 -35.49 -0.21
CA ARG A 359 -6.32 -35.94 -1.55
C ARG A 359 -4.88 -36.46 -1.58
N LEU A 360 -3.94 -35.78 -0.91
CA LEU A 360 -2.55 -36.21 -0.81
C LEU A 360 -2.41 -37.52 0.00
N SER A 361 -3.23 -37.72 1.05
CA SER A 361 -3.21 -38.97 1.81
C SER A 361 -3.74 -40.17 1.01
N PHE A 362 -4.65 -39.96 0.06
CA PHE A 362 -5.11 -41.01 -0.86
C PHE A 362 -4.06 -41.36 -1.92
N ILE A 363 -3.28 -40.39 -2.40
CA ILE A 363 -2.21 -40.62 -3.40
C ILE A 363 -1.06 -41.46 -2.79
N ASN A 364 -0.82 -41.36 -1.48
CA ASN A 364 0.21 -42.14 -0.80
C ASN A 364 -0.22 -43.55 -0.38
N LEU A 365 -1.49 -43.94 -0.56
CA LEU A 365 -1.99 -45.27 -0.19
C LEU A 365 -1.84 -46.31 -1.32
N ASP A 366 -1.66 -45.88 -2.57
CA ASP A 366 -1.38 -46.77 -3.71
C ASP A 366 0.13 -47.01 -3.91
N GLY A 367 0.98 -46.37 -3.11
CA GLY A 367 2.43 -46.56 -3.09
C GLY A 367 2.88 -47.36 -1.86
N SER A 368 2.73 -48.68 -1.93
CA SER A 368 3.26 -49.60 -0.92
C SER A 368 4.79 -49.47 -0.77
N GLY A 369 5.25 -48.83 0.30
CA GLY A 369 6.66 -48.79 0.71
C GLY A 369 6.86 -47.99 2.01
N GLY A 370 7.12 -48.68 3.12
CA GLY A 370 7.06 -48.15 4.48
C GLY A 370 8.05 -47.03 4.84
N GLY A 371 7.63 -46.18 5.79
CA GLY A 371 8.46 -45.18 6.47
C GLY A 371 7.65 -44.27 7.39
N GLY A 372 7.74 -44.47 8.71
CA GLY A 372 6.83 -43.92 9.73
C GLY A 372 7.11 -42.48 10.19
N GLY A 373 6.95 -41.48 9.31
CA GLY A 373 7.24 -40.07 9.63
C GLY A 373 6.04 -39.12 9.82
N GLY A 374 4.81 -39.51 9.46
CA GLY A 374 3.72 -38.55 9.20
C GLY A 374 2.72 -38.25 10.32
N SER A 375 2.90 -38.73 11.57
CA SER A 375 1.84 -38.65 12.58
C SER A 375 1.78 -37.31 13.34
N GLY A 376 2.89 -36.57 13.44
CA GLY A 376 2.98 -35.35 14.26
C GLY A 376 2.32 -34.13 13.60
N GLU A 377 2.57 -33.94 12.30
CA GLU A 377 2.08 -32.78 11.55
C GLU A 377 0.56 -32.82 11.35
N ASN A 378 0.01 -34.02 11.11
CA ASN A 378 -1.44 -34.24 11.06
C ASN A 378 -2.15 -33.96 12.39
N LYS A 379 -1.47 -34.19 13.53
CA LYS A 379 -2.03 -33.89 14.84
C LYS A 379 -2.09 -32.38 15.08
N ARG A 380 -1.01 -31.65 14.78
CA ARG A 380 -0.93 -30.20 14.93
C ARG A 380 -1.97 -29.46 14.08
N LEU A 381 -2.14 -29.87 12.83
CA LEU A 381 -3.17 -29.30 11.94
C LEU A 381 -4.59 -29.53 12.47
N ARG A 382 -4.89 -30.71 13.03
CA ARG A 382 -6.20 -31.00 13.64
C ARG A 382 -6.48 -30.12 14.87
N GLU A 383 -5.44 -29.82 15.65
CA GLU A 383 -5.55 -28.93 16.81
C GLU A 383 -5.83 -27.48 16.37
N GLU A 384 -5.11 -26.97 15.37
CA GLU A 384 -5.36 -25.64 14.78
C GLU A 384 -6.78 -25.53 14.20
N ILE A 385 -7.28 -26.59 13.54
CA ILE A 385 -8.65 -26.64 13.01
C ILE A 385 -9.71 -26.52 14.11
N GLU A 386 -9.55 -27.27 15.20
CA GLU A 386 -10.50 -27.22 16.31
C GLU A 386 -10.46 -25.87 17.04
N GLU A 387 -9.30 -25.22 17.12
CA GLU A 387 -9.16 -23.87 17.64
C GLU A 387 -9.92 -22.85 16.78
N VAL A 388 -9.77 -22.92 15.45
CA VAL A 388 -10.52 -22.07 14.51
C VAL A 388 -12.03 -22.29 14.60
N LYS A 389 -12.50 -23.53 14.78
CA LYS A 389 -13.94 -23.83 14.97
C LYS A 389 -14.50 -23.26 16.27
N LYS A 390 -13.74 -23.35 17.36
CA LYS A 390 -14.11 -22.76 18.65
C LYS A 390 -14.21 -21.25 18.55
N GLU A 391 -13.23 -20.60 17.93
CA GLU A 391 -13.24 -19.14 17.76
C GLU A 391 -14.40 -18.68 16.85
N ASN A 392 -14.70 -19.43 15.78
CA ASN A 392 -15.87 -19.15 14.93
C ASN A 392 -17.19 -19.24 15.71
N THR A 393 -17.32 -20.25 16.59
CA THR A 393 -18.50 -20.43 17.43
C THR A 393 -18.64 -19.29 18.44
N ARG A 394 -17.53 -18.88 19.06
CA ARG A 394 -17.47 -17.74 19.99
C ARG A 394 -17.86 -16.43 19.31
N LEU A 395 -17.33 -16.14 18.13
CA LEU A 395 -17.70 -14.97 17.34
C LEU A 395 -19.17 -14.97 16.96
N LYS A 396 -19.74 -16.11 16.55
CA LYS A 396 -21.19 -16.23 16.26
C LYS A 396 -22.07 -15.99 17.49
N ALA A 397 -21.62 -16.35 18.68
CA ALA A 397 -22.33 -16.06 19.92
C ALA A 397 -22.26 -14.56 20.25
N PHE A 398 -21.07 -13.97 20.21
CA PHE A 398 -20.85 -12.54 20.42
C PHE A 398 -21.67 -11.67 19.46
N ILE A 399 -21.75 -12.07 18.19
CA ILE A 399 -22.57 -11.38 17.17
C ILE A 399 -24.05 -11.39 17.53
N ARG A 400 -24.57 -12.55 17.96
CA ARG A 400 -25.97 -12.66 18.38
C ARG A 400 -26.26 -11.78 19.59
N GLU A 401 -25.36 -11.74 20.56
CA GLU A 401 -25.47 -10.87 21.73
C GLU A 401 -25.49 -9.38 21.33
N LYS A 402 -24.56 -8.95 20.48
CA LYS A 402 -24.50 -7.53 20.04
C LYS A 402 -25.68 -7.10 19.20
N MET A 403 -26.26 -7.99 18.39
CA MET A 403 -27.49 -7.68 17.64
C MET A 403 -28.69 -7.51 18.57
N VAL A 404 -28.74 -8.25 19.69
CA VAL A 404 -29.79 -8.08 20.71
C VAL A 404 -29.60 -6.76 21.45
N ASP A 405 -28.37 -6.40 21.82
CA ASP A 405 -28.05 -5.10 22.43
C ASP A 405 -28.47 -3.93 21.52
N GLU A 406 -28.15 -4.00 20.23
CA GLU A 406 -28.46 -2.95 19.25
C GLU A 406 -29.97 -2.84 19.00
N ALA A 407 -30.69 -3.97 18.90
CA ALA A 407 -32.15 -3.96 18.80
C ALA A 407 -32.80 -3.31 20.03
N ARG A 408 -32.30 -3.62 21.24
CA ARG A 408 -32.79 -3.00 22.47
C ARG A 408 -32.52 -1.50 22.50
N MET A 409 -31.34 -1.05 22.09
CA MET A 409 -31.03 0.38 22.00
C MET A 409 -31.90 1.13 20.98
N ILE A 410 -32.27 0.48 19.87
CA ILE A 410 -33.18 1.06 18.87
C ILE A 410 -34.59 1.19 19.44
N ASP A 411 -35.08 0.18 20.16
CA ASP A 411 -36.40 0.22 20.80
C ASP A 411 -36.44 1.27 21.92
N GLU A 412 -35.40 1.35 22.76
CA GLU A 412 -35.25 2.41 23.77
C GLU A 412 -35.21 3.82 23.12
N ALA A 413 -34.53 3.97 21.98
CA ALA A 413 -34.47 5.25 21.26
C ALA A 413 -35.84 5.64 20.66
N ARG A 414 -36.62 4.68 20.16
CA ARG A 414 -37.99 4.92 19.65
C ARG A 414 -38.96 5.33 20.75
N GLU A 415 -38.85 4.70 21.92
CA GLU A 415 -39.65 5.04 23.10
C GLU A 415 -39.36 6.48 23.58
N ILE A 416 -38.09 6.88 23.61
CA ILE A 416 -37.67 8.25 23.95
C ILE A 416 -38.20 9.28 22.94
N LEU A 417 -38.27 8.91 21.65
CA LEU A 417 -38.73 9.80 20.58
C LEU A 417 -40.26 9.84 20.43
N GLY A 418 -41.01 9.04 21.20
CA GLY A 418 -42.48 8.97 21.11
C GLY A 418 -42.99 8.36 19.80
N GLU A 419 -42.12 7.65 19.07
CA GLU A 419 -42.44 6.94 17.83
C GLU A 419 -42.91 5.53 18.19
N GLY A 420 -44.19 5.40 18.55
CA GLY A 420 -44.88 4.12 18.77
C GLY A 420 -45.40 3.49 17.48
#